data_AF-A0A9E0NAB8-F1
#
_entry.id   AF-A0A9E0NAB8-F1
#
_cell.length_a   1.000
_cell.length_b   1.000
_cell.length_c   1.000
_cell.angle_alpha   90.00
_cell.angle_beta   90.00
_cell.angle_gamma   90.00
#
_symmetry.space_group_name_H-M   'P 1'
#
loop_
_entity.id
_entity.type
_entity.pdbx_description
1 polymer ?
#
loop_
_entity_poly.entity_id
_entity_poly.type
_entity_poly.pdbx_seq_one_letter_code
_entity_poly.pdbx_strand_id
1 'polypeptide(L)' 'AHLVKGSWPQSELFAWLQQTAGIDDFEMNRTFNNGIGMVVVIDAANAAACAATLRAAGETVYQIGVIAERGDAATVLIN' A
#
# COMPACT_ATOMS: atom_id res chain seq x y z
N ALA A 1 8.46 7.75 -1.42
CA ALA A 1 7.61 7.16 -0.38
C ALA A 1 8.18 5.80 -0.01
N HIS A 2 8.26 5.49 1.29
CA HIS A 2 8.73 4.19 1.76
C HIS A 2 7.52 3.45 2.32
N LEU A 3 7.12 2.38 1.63
CA LEU A 3 6.06 1.47 2.03
C LEU A 3 6.64 0.28 2.78
N VAL A 4 5.87 -0.29 3.69
CA VAL A 4 6.26 -1.46 4.47
C VAL A 4 5.61 -2.71 3.88
N LYS A 5 6.40 -3.69 3.46
CA LYS A 5 5.89 -4.95 2.91
C LYS A 5 5.03 -5.67 3.96
N GLY A 6 3.85 -6.12 3.56
CA GLY A 6 2.90 -6.80 4.46
C GLY A 6 2.10 -5.87 5.39
N SER A 7 2.22 -4.54 5.25
CA SER A 7 1.39 -3.58 6.01
C SER A 7 -0.09 -3.58 5.61
N TRP A 8 -0.42 -4.24 4.51
CA TRP A 8 -1.78 -4.66 4.16
C TRP A 8 -1.74 -6.11 3.66
N PRO A 9 -2.84 -6.85 3.77
CA PRO A 9 -2.89 -8.24 3.33
C PRO A 9 -2.88 -8.33 1.80
N GLN A 10 -2.10 -9.28 1.28
CA GLN A 10 -2.27 -9.73 -0.10
C GLN A 10 -3.55 -10.59 -0.14
N SER A 11 -4.52 -10.20 -0.96
CA SER A 11 -5.74 -10.99 -1.12
C SER A 11 -5.43 -12.31 -1.83
N GLU A 12 -6.23 -13.35 -1.53
CA GLU A 12 -6.10 -14.67 -2.17
C GLU A 12 -6.17 -14.59 -3.69
N LEU A 13 -6.98 -13.66 -4.22
CA LEU A 13 -7.10 -13.41 -5.65
C LEU A 13 -5.77 -12.97 -6.28
N PHE A 14 -5.06 -12.01 -5.68
CA PHE A 14 -3.79 -11.53 -6.22
C PHE A 14 -2.67 -12.55 -6.02
N ALA A 15 -2.67 -13.28 -4.90
CA ALA A 15 -1.72 -14.37 -4.67
C ALA A 15 -1.89 -15.48 -5.73
N TRP A 16 -3.14 -15.90 -5.98
CA TRP A 16 -3.45 -16.88 -7.02
C TRP A 16 -3.08 -16.38 -8.43
N LEU A 17 -3.42 -15.13 -8.76
CA LEU A 17 -3.11 -14.53 -10.06
C LEU A 17 -1.60 -14.50 -10.31
N GLN A 18 -0.84 -14.00 -9.33
CA GLN A 18 0.61 -13.90 -9.40
C GLN A 18 1.25 -15.28 -9.64
N GLN A 19 0.82 -16.28 -8.86
CA GLN A 19 1.33 -17.65 -8.98
C GLN A 19 0.96 -18.29 -10.33
N THR A 20 -0.30 -18.14 -10.76
CA THR A 20 -0.82 -18.82 -11.96
C THR A 20 -0.23 -18.22 -13.25
N ALA A 21 -0.02 -16.91 -13.28
CA ALA A 21 0.53 -16.22 -14.45
C ALA A 21 2.06 -16.06 -14.41
N GLY A 22 2.73 -16.49 -13.32
CA GLY A 22 4.19 -16.39 -13.17
C GLY A 22 4.68 -14.94 -13.16
N ILE A 23 3.92 -14.02 -12.59
CA ILE A 23 4.22 -12.58 -12.57
C ILE A 23 5.14 -12.28 -11.38
N ASP A 24 6.21 -11.51 -11.60
CA ASP A 24 7.08 -11.09 -10.50
C ASP A 24 6.47 -9.96 -9.64
N ASP A 25 7.03 -9.74 -8.45
CA ASP A 25 6.56 -8.72 -7.51
C ASP A 25 6.56 -7.31 -8.14
N PHE A 26 7.51 -7.00 -9.01
CA PHE A 26 7.62 -5.68 -9.62
C PHE A 26 6.48 -5.42 -10.59
N GLU A 27 6.22 -6.37 -11.49
CA GLU A 27 5.15 -6.27 -12.47
C GLU A 27 3.76 -6.35 -11.82
N MET A 28 3.62 -7.14 -10.75
CA MET A 28 2.39 -7.13 -9.93
C MET A 28 2.09 -5.74 -9.37
N ASN A 29 3.09 -5.07 -8.78
CA ASN A 29 2.93 -3.73 -8.21
C ASN A 29 2.77 -2.63 -9.27
N ARG A 30 3.29 -2.85 -10.48
CA ARG A 30 3.18 -1.90 -11.60
C ARG A 30 1.80 -1.95 -12.27
N THR A 31 1.20 -3.13 -12.34
CA THR A 31 -0.02 -3.38 -13.14
C THR A 31 -1.29 -3.41 -12.29
N PHE A 32 -1.21 -3.92 -11.05
CA PHE A 32 -2.36 -4.09 -10.18
C PHE A 32 -2.27 -3.21 -8.94
N ASN A 33 -3.43 -2.90 -8.38
CA ASN A 33 -3.52 -2.14 -7.14
C ASN A 33 -3.14 -2.97 -5.89
N ASN A 34 -3.03 -4.30 -6.02
CA ASN A 34 -2.73 -5.24 -4.95
C ASN A 34 -3.54 -5.04 -3.66
N GLY A 35 -4.79 -4.60 -3.81
CA GLY A 35 -5.73 -4.38 -2.70
C GLY A 35 -5.80 -2.93 -2.18
N ILE A 36 -4.99 -2.01 -2.72
CA ILE A 36 -4.99 -0.59 -2.33
C ILE A 36 -5.59 0.27 -3.44
N GLY A 37 -6.88 0.59 -3.33
CA GLY A 37 -7.58 1.43 -4.33
C GLY A 37 -7.26 2.92 -4.22
N MET A 38 -6.82 3.40 -3.06
CA MET A 38 -6.53 4.81 -2.80
C MET A 38 -5.44 4.97 -1.74
N VAL A 39 -4.62 6.01 -1.89
CA VAL A 39 -3.62 6.42 -0.90
C VAL A 39 -3.90 7.86 -0.48
N VAL A 40 -3.85 8.11 0.82
CA VAL A 40 -4.03 9.44 1.41
C VAL A 40 -2.77 9.80 2.21
N VAL A 41 -2.24 11.00 2.00
CA VAL A 41 -1.07 11.51 2.73
C VAL A 41 -1.56 12.47 3.80
N ILE A 42 -1.29 12.12 5.06
CA ILE A 42 -1.75 12.86 6.24
C ILE A 42 -0.54 13.13 7.14
N ASP A 43 -0.54 14.28 7.82
CA ASP A 43 0.42 14.56 8.88
C ASP A 43 0.39 13.44 9.95
N ALA A 44 1.57 13.04 10.43
CA ALA A 44 1.69 11.90 11.34
C ALA A 44 0.86 12.05 12.62
N ALA A 45 0.70 13.29 13.13
CA ALA A 45 -0.11 13.55 14.32
C ALA A 45 -1.62 13.31 14.09
N ASN A 46 -2.08 13.40 12.83
CA ASN A 46 -3.48 13.27 12.46
C ASN A 46 -3.83 11.92 11.82
N ALA A 47 -2.83 11.09 11.47
CA ALA A 47 -3.03 9.86 10.71
C ALA A 47 -3.98 8.87 11.41
N ALA A 48 -3.83 8.67 12.72
CA ALA A 48 -4.68 7.76 13.49
C ALA A 48 -6.14 8.22 13.55
N ALA A 49 -6.36 9.53 13.76
CA ALA A 49 -7.71 10.10 13.79
C ALA A 49 -8.39 10.03 12.42
N CYS A 50 -7.66 10.34 11.34
CA CYS A 50 -8.16 10.20 9.97
C CYS A 50 -8.54 8.74 9.65
N ALA A 51 -7.67 7.78 10.00
CA ALA A 51 -7.94 6.36 9.80
C ALA A 51 -9.18 5.89 10.57
N ALA A 52 -9.39 6.37 11.80
CA ALA A 52 -10.58 6.06 12.58
C ALA A 52 -11.86 6.60 11.90
N THR A 53 -11.84 7.84 11.42
CA THR A 53 -12.98 8.44 10.69
C THR A 53 -13.34 7.65 9.43
N LEU A 54 -12.34 7.29 8.62
CA LEU A 54 -12.56 6.51 7.41
C LEU A 54 -13.11 5.11 7.71
N ARG A 55 -12.58 4.44 8.74
CA ARG A 55 -13.13 3.14 9.19
C ARG A 55 -14.57 3.26 9.70
N ALA A 56 -14.91 4.33 10.41
CA ALA A 56 -16.27 4.59 10.85
C ALA A 56 -17.23 4.85 9.67
N ALA A 57 -16.72 5.34 8.54
CA ALA A 57 -17.47 5.49 7.29
C ALA A 57 -17.60 4.17 6.48
N GLY A 58 -17.04 3.06 6.98
CA GLY A 58 -17.12 1.75 6.33
C GLY A 58 -15.91 1.37 5.49
N GLU A 59 -14.87 2.21 5.45
CA GLU A 59 -13.67 1.94 4.66
C GLU A 59 -12.70 0.99 5.37
N THR A 60 -11.95 0.21 4.59
CA THR A 60 -10.83 -0.58 5.11
C THR A 60 -9.53 0.21 4.96
N VAL A 61 -8.92 0.57 6.10
CA VAL A 61 -7.75 1.46 6.13
C VAL A 61 -6.53 0.77 6.74
N TYR A 62 -5.41 0.85 6.03
CA TYR A 62 -4.10 0.37 6.47
C TYR A 62 -3.11 1.54 6.52
N GLN A 63 -2.27 1.56 7.56
CA GLN A 63 -1.09 2.44 7.54
C GLN A 63 0.01 1.72 6.78
N ILE A 64 0.28 2.17 5.55
CA ILE A 64 1.12 1.42 4.61
C ILE A 64 2.58 1.91 4.53
N GLY A 65 2.89 3.08 5.08
CA GLY A 65 4.22 3.65 4.99
C GLY A 65 4.29 5.13 5.34
N VAL A 66 5.37 5.77 4.89
CA VAL A 66 5.67 7.19 5.14
C VAL A 66 6.18 7.89 3.87
N ILE A 67 5.97 9.20 3.82
CA ILE A 67 6.70 10.05 2.87
C ILE A 67 8.07 10.36 3.48
N ALA A 68 9.12 10.14 2.70
CA ALA A 68 10.50 10.37 3.08
C ALA A 68 11.14 11.37 2.11
N GLU A 69 12.28 11.95 2.51
CA GLU A 69 13.08 12.79 1.63
C GLU A 69 13.45 12.06 0.33
N ARG A 70 13.55 12.81 -0.76
CA ARG A 70 13.86 12.25 -2.07
C ARG A 70 15.36 12.00 -2.18
N GLY A 71 15.75 10.74 -2.32
CA GLY A 71 17.09 10.32 -2.74
C GLY A 71 17.17 9.98 -4.24
N ASP A 72 18.25 9.31 -4.64
CA ASP A 72 18.51 8.90 -6.03
C ASP A 72 17.80 7.59 -6.44
N ALA A 73 17.19 6.90 -5.49
CA ALA A 73 16.47 5.64 -5.72
C ALA A 73 15.10 5.86 -6.37
N ALA A 74 14.35 4.76 -6.59
CA ALA A 74 12.98 4.82 -7.07
C ALA A 74 12.09 5.67 -6.15
N THR A 75 11.11 6.37 -6.74
CA THR A 75 10.20 7.27 -6.02
C THR A 75 9.30 6.55 -5.02
N VAL A 76 9.07 5.26 -5.20
CA VAL A 76 8.38 4.36 -4.27
C VAL A 76 9.30 3.19 -3.98
N LEU A 77 9.62 3.00 -2.70
CA LEU A 77 10.35 1.84 -2.19
C LEU A 77 9.39 1.00 -1.35
N ILE A 78 9.41 -0.31 -1.54
CA ILE A 78 8.66 -1.27 -0.72
C ILE A 78 9.70 -2.08 0.05
N ASN A 79 9.80 -1.81 1.35
CA ASN A 79 10.82 -2.37 2.25
C ASN A 79 10.23 -3.40 3.20
#